data_AF-A0A940VDM5-F1
#
_entry.id   AF-A0A940VDM5-F1
#
_cell.length_a   1.000
_cell.length_b   1.000
_cell.length_c   1.000
_cell.angle_alpha   90.00
_cell.angle_beta   90.00
_cell.angle_gamma   90.00
#
_symmetry.space_group_name_H-M   'P 1'
#
loop_
_entity.id
_entity.type
_entity.pdbx_description
1 polymer ?
#
loop_
_entity_poly.entity_id
_entity_poly.type
_entity_poly.pdbx_seq_one_letter_code
_entity_poly.pdbx_strand_id
1 'polypeptide(L)'
;MGVGFVGAVMAGVVADSVNRKTGKPGKFVLAMQRPSSRSYWKIPYLQQGKPPVQSEDPEVGQIIRRCVLEKGTLSATFSYDALELADAVVVDVQCDYVKDKLGDMRVGRADIAALEESFKIIGDRIRPECLVLIETTVPPGTTEFLAHPVLQRSFEARGLRLDPLVAHSYERVMPGRHYVASVRDFWRVCSGVGDAAKRRVVEFLSEVLNVERYPLTVMDRPIESETCKIVENSYRATILAFMDEWSRFAEKHAVDISKVIQAIKVRPTHSNLMFPGPGIGGYCLPKDGALGQWGVRHLLGDEESAFPITTAAINVNDARGVHAAELTCDAITAMGRVVAGSHVLLCGASYREDVGDTRYSGSELIARRLAELGAAIRVHDPYVDHWHELENQETYPAAGQSRSRFFRNQERMTAIRVQADLAAALRDASAIVLAVRHKQYLDLDPAWVVEQVGGPVAVVDCFAVLSDDTIRRYVALGCEVKCLGRGHVSRLKEQGQGS
;
A
#
# COMPACT_ATOMS: atom_id res chain seq x y z
N MET A 1 10.29 -0.56 17.45
CA MET A 1 10.24 0.91 17.29
C MET A 1 9.37 1.22 16.08
N GLY A 2 8.31 2.00 16.25
CA GLY A 2 7.30 2.20 15.22
C GLY A 2 6.10 1.30 15.49
N VAL A 3 4.98 1.90 15.86
CA VAL A 3 3.70 1.24 16.18
C VAL A 3 2.69 1.58 15.08
N GLY A 4 3.12 1.34 13.84
CA GLY A 4 2.31 1.47 12.63
C GLY A 4 1.61 0.16 12.27
N PHE A 5 1.20 0.05 11.01
CA PHE A 5 0.61 -1.18 10.45
C PHE A 5 1.50 -2.41 10.69
N VAL A 6 2.81 -2.31 10.43
CA VAL A 6 3.72 -3.43 10.67
C VAL A 6 3.98 -3.62 12.16
N GLY A 7 4.63 -2.64 12.79
CA GLY A 7 5.19 -2.84 14.13
C GLY A 7 4.18 -3.03 15.25
N ALA A 8 2.92 -2.59 15.10
CA ALA A 8 1.88 -2.89 16.10
C ALA A 8 1.56 -4.39 16.13
N VAL A 9 1.39 -5.01 14.96
CA VAL A 9 1.07 -6.44 14.85
C VAL A 9 2.30 -7.29 15.15
N MET A 10 3.48 -6.87 14.68
CA MET A 10 4.73 -7.54 15.02
C MET A 10 5.00 -7.51 16.54
N ALA A 11 4.77 -6.38 17.21
CA ALA A 11 4.87 -6.32 18.67
C ALA A 11 3.92 -7.29 19.37
N GLY A 12 2.68 -7.42 18.88
CA GLY A 12 1.72 -8.42 19.35
C GLY A 12 2.24 -9.85 19.17
N VAL A 13 2.72 -10.21 17.98
CA VAL A 13 3.25 -11.54 17.66
C VAL A 13 4.46 -11.90 18.52
N VAL A 14 5.42 -10.98 18.66
CA VAL A 14 6.61 -11.19 19.51
C VAL A 14 6.21 -11.35 20.98
N ALA A 15 5.34 -10.49 21.49
CA ALA A 15 4.88 -10.55 22.89
C ALA A 15 4.03 -11.80 23.18
N ASP A 16 3.34 -12.34 22.18
CA ASP A 16 2.50 -13.53 22.33
C ASP A 16 3.31 -14.83 22.24
N SER A 17 4.51 -14.77 21.66
CA SER A 17 5.40 -15.91 21.47
C SER A 17 5.74 -16.61 22.79
N VAL A 18 5.79 -17.94 22.74
CA VAL A 18 6.08 -18.79 23.90
C VAL A 18 7.22 -19.75 23.58
N ASN A 19 7.98 -20.10 24.61
CA ASN A 19 8.95 -21.17 24.48
C ASN A 19 8.22 -22.49 24.19
N ARG A 20 8.54 -23.12 23.05
CA ARG A 20 7.82 -24.33 22.57
C ARG A 20 7.86 -25.52 23.56
N LYS A 21 8.89 -25.59 24.43
CA LYS A 21 9.03 -26.69 25.41
C LYS A 21 8.23 -26.42 26.68
N THR A 22 8.20 -25.17 27.15
CA THR A 22 7.61 -24.83 28.45
C THR A 22 6.24 -24.17 28.37
N GLY A 23 5.84 -23.69 27.18
CA GLY A 23 4.61 -22.93 26.98
C GLY A 23 4.60 -21.54 27.65
N LYS A 24 5.69 -21.15 28.31
CA LYS A 24 5.79 -19.85 29.00
C LYS A 24 6.19 -18.74 28.02
N PRO A 25 5.76 -17.50 28.25
CA PRO A 25 6.22 -16.35 27.46
C PRO A 25 7.74 -16.28 27.40
N GLY A 26 8.28 -16.11 26.19
CA GLY A 26 9.72 -16.03 25.97
C GLY A 26 10.26 -14.60 25.86
N LYS A 27 9.37 -13.62 25.64
CA LYS A 27 9.72 -12.23 25.33
C LYS A 27 8.82 -11.26 26.10
N PHE A 28 9.39 -10.12 26.46
CA PHE A 28 8.66 -8.94 26.91
C PHE A 28 8.93 -7.82 25.90
N VAL A 29 7.87 -7.14 25.44
CA VAL A 29 7.94 -6.16 24.36
C VAL A 29 7.61 -4.77 24.89
N LEU A 30 8.51 -3.83 24.62
CA LEU A 30 8.28 -2.39 24.80
C LEU A 30 8.01 -1.76 23.42
N ALA A 31 6.73 -1.58 23.10
CA ALA A 31 6.31 -0.91 21.87
C ALA A 31 6.56 0.59 21.99
N MET A 32 7.50 1.10 21.19
CA MET A 32 7.94 2.48 21.26
C MET A 32 7.49 3.30 20.06
N GLN A 33 6.92 4.48 20.30
CA GLN A 33 6.52 5.44 19.28
C GLN A 33 6.95 6.85 19.68
N ARG A 34 7.52 7.62 18.75
CA ARG A 34 7.81 9.04 18.98
C ARG A 34 6.53 9.82 19.34
N PRO A 35 6.54 10.70 20.35
CA PRO A 35 5.40 11.55 20.66
C PRO A 35 5.31 12.67 19.61
N SER A 36 4.53 12.47 18.55
CA SER A 36 4.18 13.51 17.58
C SER A 36 2.67 13.75 17.62
N SER A 37 2.20 14.92 17.17
CA SER A 37 0.76 15.23 17.09
C SER A 37 -0.06 14.16 16.34
N ARG A 38 0.58 13.40 15.44
CA ARG A 38 -0.05 12.33 14.65
C ARG A 38 -0.02 10.95 15.30
N SER A 39 0.87 10.73 16.27
CA SER A 39 1.17 9.38 16.78
C SER A 39 1.16 9.26 18.29
N TYR A 40 1.09 10.38 19.03
CA TYR A 40 1.17 10.37 20.49
C TYR A 40 0.02 9.56 21.12
N TRP A 41 -1.18 9.63 20.54
CA TRP A 41 -2.37 8.91 21.00
C TRP A 41 -2.21 7.38 21.01
N LYS A 42 -1.29 6.83 20.20
CA LYS A 42 -1.12 5.39 20.03
C LYS A 42 -0.67 4.67 21.30
N ILE A 43 0.19 5.31 22.10
CA ILE A 43 0.76 4.70 23.32
C ILE A 43 -0.31 4.49 24.41
N PRO A 44 -1.04 5.51 24.88
CA PRO A 44 -2.10 5.29 25.88
C PRO A 44 -3.23 4.41 25.34
N TYR A 45 -3.46 4.39 24.03
CA TYR A 45 -4.42 3.48 23.40
C TYR A 45 -3.96 2.01 23.46
N LEU A 46 -2.69 1.73 23.11
CA LEU A 46 -2.11 0.39 23.19
C LEU A 46 -2.06 -0.12 24.64
N GLN A 47 -1.73 0.73 25.60
CA GLN A 47 -1.71 0.38 27.02
C GLN A 47 -3.09 -0.05 27.57
N GLN A 48 -4.19 0.29 26.90
CA GLN A 48 -5.54 -0.21 27.24
C GLN A 48 -5.84 -1.58 26.63
N GLY A 49 -4.87 -2.22 25.97
CA GLY A 49 -5.07 -3.45 25.20
C GLY A 49 -5.84 -3.23 23.91
N LYS A 50 -5.81 -2.02 23.34
CA LYS A 50 -6.48 -1.66 22.09
C LYS A 50 -5.47 -1.48 20.95
N PRO A 51 -5.66 -2.12 19.79
CA PRO A 51 -4.71 -1.99 18.68
C PRO A 51 -4.80 -0.59 18.04
N PRO A 52 -3.68 0.13 17.82
CA PRO A 52 -3.68 1.46 17.19
C PRO A 52 -3.85 1.40 15.66
N VAL A 53 -4.28 0.25 15.14
CA VAL A 53 -4.54 -0.03 13.73
C VAL A 53 -5.89 -0.73 13.63
N GLN A 54 -6.68 -0.37 12.62
CA GLN A 54 -7.93 -1.05 12.31
C GLN A 54 -7.67 -2.22 11.36
N SER A 55 -8.39 -3.32 11.55
CA SER A 55 -8.26 -4.52 10.74
C SER A 55 -9.56 -5.33 10.75
N GLU A 56 -9.85 -6.02 9.64
CA GLU A 56 -10.88 -7.05 9.57
C GLU A 56 -10.53 -8.34 10.33
N ASP A 57 -9.24 -8.56 10.63
CA ASP A 57 -8.78 -9.71 11.40
C ASP A 57 -9.02 -9.46 12.90
N PRO A 58 -9.98 -10.15 13.54
CA PRO A 58 -10.25 -9.98 14.96
C PRO A 58 -9.07 -10.42 15.83
N GLU A 59 -8.16 -11.27 15.32
CA GLU A 59 -6.98 -11.72 16.05
C GLU A 59 -6.06 -10.53 16.41
N VAL A 60 -6.05 -9.46 15.61
CA VAL A 60 -5.27 -8.23 15.91
C VAL A 60 -5.69 -7.60 17.23
N GLY A 61 -7.00 -7.47 17.47
CA GLY A 61 -7.51 -6.95 18.75
C GLY A 61 -7.27 -7.93 19.89
N GLN A 62 -7.49 -9.22 19.65
CA GLN A 62 -7.37 -10.27 20.66
C GLN A 62 -5.93 -10.45 21.14
N ILE A 63 -4.95 -10.50 20.24
CA ILE A 63 -3.54 -10.70 20.58
C ILE A 63 -3.00 -9.51 21.39
N ILE A 64 -3.32 -8.28 20.98
CA ILE A 64 -2.90 -7.07 21.71
C ILE A 64 -3.53 -7.03 23.10
N ARG A 65 -4.84 -7.27 23.19
CA ARG A 65 -5.54 -7.32 24.48
C ARG A 65 -4.92 -8.36 25.41
N ARG A 66 -4.69 -9.58 24.90
CA ARG A 66 -4.09 -10.69 25.65
C ARG A 66 -2.69 -10.34 26.12
N CYS A 67 -1.83 -9.83 25.25
CA CYS A 67 -0.44 -9.50 25.60
C CYS A 67 -0.35 -8.36 26.63
N VAL A 68 -1.25 -7.37 26.56
CA VAL A 68 -1.24 -6.21 27.48
C VAL A 68 -1.92 -6.52 28.82
N LEU A 69 -3.13 -7.08 28.79
CA LEU A 69 -3.99 -7.19 29.98
C LEU A 69 -3.95 -8.56 30.67
N GLU A 70 -3.57 -9.62 29.97
CA GLU A 70 -3.63 -10.99 30.50
C GLU A 70 -2.22 -11.57 30.74
N LYS A 71 -1.37 -11.57 29.70
CA LYS A 71 0.01 -12.05 29.80
C LYS A 71 0.95 -11.03 30.45
N GLY A 72 0.66 -9.74 30.32
CA GLY A 72 1.55 -8.66 30.75
C GLY A 72 2.90 -8.65 30.03
N THR A 73 2.94 -9.15 28.78
CA THR A 73 4.15 -9.29 27.96
C THR A 73 4.33 -8.15 26.94
N LEU A 74 3.37 -7.24 26.84
CA LEU A 74 3.42 -6.06 25.97
C LEU A 74 3.10 -4.80 26.77
N SER A 75 3.99 -3.81 26.70
CA SER A 75 3.76 -2.45 27.17
C SER A 75 4.18 -1.45 26.10
N ALA A 76 3.84 -0.18 26.28
CA ALA A 76 4.11 0.88 25.32
C ALA A 76 4.69 2.12 25.97
N THR A 77 5.58 2.83 25.28
CA THR A 77 6.25 4.02 25.81
C THR A 77 6.66 5.02 24.72
N PHE A 78 6.86 6.26 25.13
CA PHE A 78 7.49 7.32 24.33
C PHE A 78 8.97 7.49 24.67
N SER A 79 9.43 6.96 25.81
CA SER A 79 10.79 7.18 26.29
C SER A 79 11.77 6.27 25.55
N TYR A 80 12.84 6.89 25.05
CA TYR A 80 13.97 6.18 24.47
C TYR A 80 14.79 5.42 25.51
N ASP A 81 14.63 5.68 26.81
CA ASP A 81 15.35 4.97 27.89
C ASP A 81 15.00 3.47 27.90
N ALA A 82 13.83 3.11 27.34
CA ALA A 82 13.44 1.72 27.12
C ALA A 82 14.45 0.92 26.26
N LEU A 83 15.23 1.61 25.41
CA LEU A 83 16.26 0.98 24.58
C LEU A 83 17.41 0.40 25.41
N GLU A 84 17.65 0.92 26.61
CA GLU A 84 18.71 0.41 27.51
C GLU A 84 18.40 -0.98 28.08
N LEU A 85 17.12 -1.38 28.01
CA LEU A 85 16.60 -2.67 28.48
C LEU A 85 16.52 -3.72 27.37
N ALA A 86 16.71 -3.34 26.11
CA ALA A 86 16.42 -4.19 24.97
C ALA A 86 17.55 -5.19 24.69
N ASP A 87 17.20 -6.47 24.55
CA ASP A 87 18.07 -7.51 23.96
C ASP A 87 17.97 -7.54 22.42
N ALA A 88 16.88 -7.00 21.89
CA ALA A 88 16.63 -6.81 20.47
C ALA A 88 15.73 -5.58 20.25
N VAL A 89 16.04 -4.78 19.23
CA VAL A 89 15.25 -3.66 18.75
C VAL A 89 14.80 -3.97 17.33
N VAL A 90 13.50 -4.24 17.17
CA VAL A 90 12.85 -4.35 15.85
C VAL A 90 12.51 -2.94 15.36
N VAL A 91 12.93 -2.57 14.16
CA VAL A 91 12.78 -1.22 13.58
C VAL A 91 11.75 -1.25 12.45
N ASP A 92 10.59 -0.63 12.73
CA ASP A 92 9.40 -0.49 11.88
C ASP A 92 9.07 0.98 11.62
N VAL A 93 10.11 1.78 11.37
CA VAL A 93 9.98 3.21 11.09
C VAL A 93 9.75 3.39 9.58
N GLN A 94 8.75 4.16 9.19
CA GLN A 94 8.43 4.39 7.78
C GLN A 94 9.60 5.07 7.04
N CYS A 95 9.99 4.52 5.89
CA CYS A 95 10.92 5.15 4.94
C CYS A 95 10.18 5.39 3.61
N ASP A 96 9.87 6.65 3.31
CA ASP A 96 9.08 7.01 2.12
C ASP A 96 9.94 7.38 0.92
N TYR A 97 9.32 7.46 -0.25
CA TYR A 97 9.89 8.09 -1.43
C TYR A 97 8.98 9.22 -1.92
N VAL A 98 9.48 10.45 -1.84
CA VAL A 98 8.75 11.64 -2.28
C VAL A 98 9.13 11.94 -3.72
N LYS A 99 8.15 11.90 -4.64
CA LYS A 99 8.31 12.26 -6.05
C LYS A 99 7.91 13.70 -6.28
N ASP A 100 8.79 14.53 -6.83
CA ASP A 100 8.51 15.95 -7.10
C ASP A 100 7.73 16.19 -8.39
N LYS A 101 7.60 15.17 -9.22
CA LYS A 101 6.79 15.21 -10.45
C LYS A 101 6.00 13.91 -10.61
N LEU A 102 4.73 14.05 -10.98
CA LEU A 102 3.88 12.90 -11.32
C LEU A 102 4.39 12.23 -12.60
N GLY A 103 4.55 10.90 -12.56
CA GLY A 103 5.02 10.13 -13.72
C GLY A 103 6.50 10.31 -14.06
N ASP A 104 7.31 10.86 -13.15
CA ASP A 104 8.77 10.85 -13.27
C ASP A 104 9.44 10.54 -11.94
N MET A 105 9.62 9.24 -11.67
CA MET A 105 10.22 8.79 -10.42
C MET A 105 11.69 9.17 -10.24
N ARG A 106 12.39 9.62 -11.29
CA ARG A 106 13.81 10.02 -11.17
C ARG A 106 13.97 11.34 -10.43
N VAL A 107 12.92 12.16 -10.43
CA VAL A 107 12.88 13.46 -9.75
C VAL A 107 12.17 13.25 -8.42
N GLY A 108 12.92 12.70 -7.46
CA GLY A 108 12.43 12.43 -6.13
C GLY A 108 13.53 12.01 -5.18
N ARG A 109 13.18 11.77 -3.91
CA ARG A 109 14.13 11.41 -2.86
C ARG A 109 13.53 10.45 -1.85
N ALA A 110 14.37 9.54 -1.35
CA ALA A 110 14.03 8.74 -0.18
C ALA A 110 14.08 9.60 1.09
N ASP A 111 13.11 9.43 1.98
CA ASP A 111 13.10 10.07 3.29
C ASP A 111 13.92 9.24 4.30
N ILE A 112 15.24 9.42 4.24
CA ILE A 112 16.21 8.64 5.03
C ILE A 112 16.57 9.33 6.36
N ALA A 113 16.40 10.65 6.45
CA ALA A 113 16.83 11.43 7.61
C ALA A 113 16.19 10.94 8.92
N ALA A 114 14.89 10.64 8.93
CA ALA A 114 14.19 10.13 10.10
C ALA A 114 14.67 8.72 10.52
N LEU A 115 15.10 7.92 9.55
CA LEU A 115 15.62 6.58 9.80
C LEU A 115 17.05 6.64 10.35
N GLU A 116 17.90 7.50 9.79
CA GLU A 116 19.24 7.76 10.29
C GLU A 116 19.22 8.30 11.73
N GLU A 117 18.34 9.26 12.03
CA GLU A 117 18.11 9.76 13.38
C GLU A 117 17.71 8.63 14.34
N SER A 118 16.83 7.73 13.88
CA SER A 118 16.40 6.57 14.67
C SER A 118 17.58 5.63 14.97
N PHE A 119 18.45 5.35 14.01
CA PHE A 119 19.64 4.52 14.24
C PHE A 119 20.63 5.18 15.20
N LYS A 120 20.83 6.49 15.10
CA LYS A 120 21.67 7.23 16.06
C LYS A 120 21.10 7.11 17.49
N ILE A 121 19.80 7.37 17.66
CA ILE A 121 19.10 7.25 18.95
C ILE A 121 19.22 5.85 19.55
N ILE A 122 19.13 4.81 18.71
CA ILE A 122 19.32 3.41 19.09
C ILE A 122 20.78 3.21 19.55
N GLY A 123 21.75 3.55 18.70
CA GLY A 123 23.17 3.37 18.99
C GLY A 123 23.66 4.11 20.23
N ASP A 124 23.07 5.25 20.54
CA ASP A 124 23.39 6.05 21.72
C ASP A 124 22.94 5.38 23.05
N ARG A 125 22.02 4.40 23.01
CA ARG A 125 21.38 3.84 24.22
C ARG A 125 21.49 2.33 24.39
N ILE A 126 21.42 1.54 23.32
CA ILE A 126 21.40 0.08 23.44
C ILE A 126 22.69 -0.46 24.09
N ARG A 127 22.61 -1.64 24.67
CA ARG A 127 23.79 -2.42 25.04
C ARG A 127 24.46 -2.99 23.78
N PRO A 128 25.78 -3.20 23.77
CA PRO A 128 26.48 -3.67 22.57
C PRO A 128 26.05 -5.06 22.09
N GLU A 129 25.46 -5.89 22.96
CA GLU A 129 24.94 -7.22 22.63
C GLU A 129 23.52 -7.19 22.03
N CYS A 130 22.88 -6.02 22.00
CA CYS A 130 21.52 -5.88 21.48
C CYS A 130 21.49 -6.05 19.96
N LEU A 131 20.59 -6.90 19.47
CA LEU A 131 20.29 -7.01 18.03
C LEU A 131 19.49 -5.79 17.56
N VAL A 132 19.92 -5.11 16.52
CA VAL A 132 19.09 -4.14 15.78
C VAL A 132 18.59 -4.83 14.51
N LEU A 133 17.30 -5.16 14.49
CA LEU A 133 16.63 -5.81 13.35
C LEU A 133 15.81 -4.78 12.56
N ILE A 134 16.23 -4.49 11.35
CA ILE A 134 15.53 -3.61 10.42
C ILE A 134 14.48 -4.42 9.66
N GLU A 135 13.20 -4.12 9.88
CA GLU A 135 12.07 -4.67 9.11
C GLU A 135 11.48 -3.68 8.12
N THR A 136 11.72 -2.38 8.36
CA THR A 136 11.42 -1.30 7.42
C THR A 136 11.90 -1.63 6.02
N THR A 137 11.02 -1.43 5.03
CA THR A 137 11.44 -1.41 3.62
C THR A 137 12.34 -0.21 3.37
N VAL A 138 13.59 -0.46 3.03
CA VAL A 138 14.65 0.54 2.87
C VAL A 138 15.32 0.41 1.49
N PRO A 139 15.98 1.47 0.98
CA PRO A 139 16.87 1.35 -0.18
C PRO A 139 17.95 0.27 0.04
N PRO A 140 18.28 -0.55 -0.97
CA PRO A 140 19.37 -1.51 -0.85
C PRO A 140 20.69 -0.83 -0.51
N GLY A 141 21.40 -1.40 0.46
CA GLY A 141 22.62 -0.86 1.05
C GLY A 141 22.41 -0.14 2.39
N THR A 142 21.17 0.08 2.84
CA THR A 142 20.89 0.85 4.06
C THR A 142 21.48 0.18 5.30
N THR A 143 21.36 -1.13 5.44
CA THR A 143 21.84 -1.85 6.62
C THR A 143 23.36 -1.79 6.75
N GLU A 144 24.08 -2.06 5.66
CA GLU A 144 25.55 -2.14 5.65
C GLU A 144 26.24 -0.78 5.55
N PHE A 145 25.70 0.15 4.76
CA PHE A 145 26.37 1.41 4.43
C PHE A 145 25.82 2.63 5.17
N LEU A 146 24.71 2.47 5.91
CA LEU A 146 24.13 3.55 6.70
C LEU A 146 23.92 3.14 8.17
N ALA A 147 23.12 2.11 8.44
CA ALA A 147 22.74 1.75 9.80
C ALA A 147 23.94 1.26 10.62
N HIS A 148 24.72 0.33 10.08
CA HIS A 148 25.91 -0.21 10.75
C HIS A 148 26.95 0.89 11.05
N PRO A 149 27.37 1.75 10.10
CA PRO A 149 28.29 2.86 10.40
C PRO A 149 27.75 3.86 11.43
N VAL A 150 26.45 4.16 11.43
CA VAL A 150 25.83 5.07 12.43
C VAL A 150 25.90 4.46 13.83
N LEU A 151 25.56 3.16 13.95
CA LEU A 151 25.65 2.45 15.23
C LEU A 151 27.09 2.32 15.70
N GLN A 152 28.02 2.02 14.80
CA GLN A 152 29.46 1.92 15.09
C GLN A 152 30.01 3.23 15.65
N ARG A 153 29.72 4.37 15.01
CA ARG A 153 30.12 5.70 15.53
C ARG A 153 29.52 6.00 16.90
N SER A 154 28.28 5.58 17.13
CA SER A 154 27.61 5.77 18.44
C SER A 154 28.27 4.91 19.52
N PHE A 155 28.68 3.69 19.19
CA PHE A 155 29.42 2.79 20.08
C PHE A 155 30.81 3.35 20.41
N GLU A 156 31.55 3.81 19.40
CA GLU A 156 32.86 4.46 19.57
C GLU A 156 32.78 5.70 20.47
N ALA A 157 31.77 6.56 20.25
CA ALA A 157 31.54 7.74 21.08
C ALA A 157 31.22 7.38 22.56
N ARG A 158 30.71 6.18 22.81
CA ARG A 158 30.43 5.62 24.14
C ARG A 158 31.59 4.78 24.70
N GLY A 159 32.71 4.67 23.99
CA GLY A 159 33.87 3.85 24.38
C GLY A 159 33.64 2.34 24.26
N LEU A 160 32.60 1.91 23.56
CA LEU A 160 32.31 0.50 23.30
C LEU A 160 33.17 -0.01 22.13
N ARG A 161 33.67 -1.24 22.24
CA ARG A 161 34.60 -1.86 21.26
C ARG A 161 34.01 -3.04 20.48
N LEU A 162 32.78 -3.44 20.81
CA LEU A 162 32.09 -4.52 20.12
C LEU A 162 31.49 -4.01 18.81
N ASP A 163 31.45 -4.87 17.81
CA ASP A 163 30.78 -4.59 16.54
C ASP A 163 29.25 -4.66 16.73
N PRO A 164 28.47 -3.65 16.30
CA PRO A 164 27.02 -3.66 16.43
C PRO A 164 26.38 -4.87 15.73
N LEU A 165 25.46 -5.54 16.43
CA LEU A 165 24.68 -6.63 15.83
C LEU A 165 23.53 -6.03 15.01
N VAL A 166 23.74 -5.82 13.72
CA VAL A 166 22.73 -5.26 12.81
C VAL A 166 22.27 -6.29 11.80
N ALA A 167 20.96 -6.41 11.63
CA ALA A 167 20.36 -7.32 10.67
C ALA A 167 19.19 -6.68 9.94
N HIS A 168 18.86 -7.25 8.80
CA HIS A 168 17.66 -6.92 8.03
C HIS A 168 16.80 -8.16 7.86
N SER A 169 15.49 -8.01 8.00
CA SER A 169 14.52 -9.01 7.60
C SER A 169 13.22 -8.34 7.18
N TYR A 170 12.85 -8.45 5.91
CA TYR A 170 11.70 -7.71 5.44
C TYR A 170 10.37 -8.41 5.71
N GLU A 171 9.42 -7.51 5.92
CA GLU A 171 7.98 -7.55 5.78
C GLU A 171 7.24 -8.31 4.66
N ARG A 172 6.22 -9.13 4.97
CA ARG A 172 5.17 -9.59 4.04
C ARG A 172 3.78 -9.56 4.68
N VAL A 173 3.59 -8.57 5.52
CA VAL A 173 2.35 -8.18 6.19
C VAL A 173 1.29 -7.90 5.14
N MET A 174 0.12 -8.49 5.32
CA MET A 174 -1.05 -8.27 4.50
C MET A 174 -2.21 -7.83 5.39
N PRO A 175 -2.50 -6.52 5.49
CA PRO A 175 -3.72 -6.07 6.16
C PRO A 175 -4.96 -6.71 5.51
N GLY A 176 -5.91 -7.15 6.33
CA GLY A 176 -7.11 -7.87 5.91
C GLY A 176 -7.45 -8.99 6.89
N ARG A 177 -8.12 -10.05 6.43
CA ARG A 177 -8.66 -11.16 7.25
C ARG A 177 -7.64 -12.11 7.89
N HIS A 178 -6.36 -12.02 7.52
CA HIS A 178 -5.29 -12.90 7.99
C HIS A 178 -4.04 -12.10 8.38
N TYR A 179 -4.26 -10.95 9.01
CA TYR A 179 -3.20 -9.99 9.33
C TYR A 179 -2.17 -10.63 10.27
N VAL A 180 -2.59 -11.19 11.40
CA VAL A 180 -1.65 -11.78 12.38
C VAL A 180 -0.91 -12.97 11.76
N ALA A 181 -1.63 -13.83 11.04
CA ALA A 181 -1.05 -14.97 10.33
C ALA A 181 -0.04 -14.55 9.25
N SER A 182 -0.25 -13.43 8.54
CA SER A 182 0.72 -12.93 7.54
C SER A 182 2.07 -12.52 8.14
N VAL A 183 2.11 -12.27 9.46
CA VAL A 183 3.34 -12.00 10.20
C VAL A 183 3.92 -13.28 10.76
N ARG A 184 3.12 -14.07 11.50
CA ARG A 184 3.56 -15.25 12.23
C ARG A 184 3.85 -16.46 11.33
N ASP A 185 3.00 -16.68 10.34
CA ASP A 185 2.86 -17.90 9.53
C ASP A 185 3.21 -17.64 8.06
N PHE A 186 4.37 -17.02 7.81
CA PHE A 186 4.80 -16.67 6.46
C PHE A 186 6.32 -16.77 6.27
N TRP A 187 6.77 -17.07 5.06
CA TRP A 187 8.19 -17.15 4.72
C TRP A 187 8.88 -15.80 4.93
N ARG A 188 9.97 -15.83 5.71
CA ARG A 188 10.84 -14.68 5.98
C ARG A 188 12.20 -14.86 5.33
N VAL A 189 12.74 -13.74 4.86
CA VAL A 189 14.13 -13.63 4.40
C VAL A 189 14.86 -12.74 5.37
N CYS A 190 16.07 -13.12 5.80
CA CYS A 190 16.87 -12.31 6.72
C CYS A 190 18.36 -12.40 6.39
N SER A 191 19.12 -11.42 6.85
CA SER A 191 20.59 -11.49 6.93
C SER A 191 21.13 -10.52 7.98
N GLY A 192 22.35 -10.76 8.45
CA GLY A 192 23.03 -9.91 9.41
C GLY A 192 24.39 -9.44 8.89
N VAL A 193 24.85 -8.28 9.37
CA VAL A 193 26.20 -7.79 9.14
C VAL A 193 27.17 -8.70 9.89
N GLY A 194 27.84 -9.59 9.17
CA GLY A 194 28.71 -10.61 9.74
C GLY A 194 27.97 -11.79 10.39
N ASP A 195 28.73 -12.82 10.75
CA ASP A 195 28.15 -14.09 11.21
C ASP A 195 27.47 -13.99 12.58
N ALA A 196 27.94 -13.09 13.45
CA ALA A 196 27.36 -12.89 14.78
C ALA A 196 25.93 -12.34 14.67
N ALA A 197 25.72 -11.27 13.90
CA ALA A 197 24.40 -10.72 13.66
C ALA A 197 23.50 -11.71 12.90
N LYS A 198 24.05 -12.44 11.91
CA LYS A 198 23.33 -13.47 11.16
C LYS A 198 22.79 -14.58 12.06
N ARG A 199 23.61 -15.12 12.98
CA ARG A 199 23.15 -16.10 13.98
C ARG A 199 22.08 -15.53 14.90
N ARG A 200 22.29 -14.29 15.38
CA ARG A 200 21.39 -13.64 16.33
C ARG A 200 20.00 -13.36 15.74
N VAL A 201 19.92 -12.93 14.47
CA VAL A 201 18.62 -12.73 13.81
C VAL A 201 17.90 -14.05 13.53
N VAL A 202 18.61 -15.10 13.14
CA VAL A 202 18.02 -16.43 12.92
C VAL A 202 17.45 -16.99 14.21
N GLU A 203 18.18 -16.87 15.33
CA GLU A 203 17.71 -17.25 16.65
C GLU A 203 16.43 -16.49 17.02
N PHE A 204 16.47 -15.16 16.98
CA PHE A 204 15.35 -14.30 17.34
C PHE A 204 14.09 -14.62 16.51
N LEU A 205 14.21 -14.70 15.18
CA LEU A 205 13.07 -14.99 14.30
C LEU A 205 12.53 -16.42 14.49
N SER A 206 13.41 -17.39 14.78
CA SER A 206 13.00 -18.79 15.02
C SER A 206 12.19 -18.96 16.31
N GLU A 207 12.40 -18.09 17.29
CA GLU A 207 11.67 -18.09 18.55
C GLU A 207 10.27 -17.47 18.43
N VAL A 208 10.09 -16.49 17.52
CA VAL A 208 8.86 -15.69 17.44
C VAL A 208 7.96 -16.07 16.25
N LEU A 209 8.49 -16.71 15.22
CA LEU A 209 7.77 -17.10 14.01
C LEU A 209 7.57 -18.62 13.88
N ASN A 210 6.65 -19.02 13.01
CA ASN A 210 6.36 -20.41 12.69
C ASN A 210 7.36 -20.98 11.65
N VAL A 211 8.64 -21.00 12.02
CA VAL A 211 9.72 -21.41 11.10
C VAL A 211 9.74 -22.91 10.78
N GLU A 212 9.02 -23.73 11.55
CA GLU A 212 8.85 -25.17 11.26
C GLU A 212 8.06 -25.38 9.97
N ARG A 213 6.99 -24.60 9.79
CA ARG A 213 6.16 -24.65 8.58
C ARG A 213 6.64 -23.68 7.50
N TYR A 214 7.25 -22.56 7.89
CA TYR A 214 7.71 -21.50 7.01
C TYR A 214 9.19 -21.20 7.26
N PRO A 215 10.12 -22.05 6.78
CA PRO A 215 11.55 -21.91 7.05
C PRO A 215 12.09 -20.54 6.62
N LEU A 216 13.03 -20.02 7.41
CA LEU A 216 13.75 -18.79 7.07
C LEU A 216 14.65 -19.03 5.86
N THR A 217 14.71 -18.06 4.96
CA THR A 217 15.78 -17.98 3.95
C THR A 217 16.83 -17.00 4.43
N VAL A 218 18.03 -17.48 4.72
CA VAL A 218 19.13 -16.66 5.24
C VAL A 218 20.05 -16.27 4.09
N MET A 219 20.15 -14.98 3.80
CA MET A 219 21.00 -14.43 2.75
C MET A 219 22.43 -14.22 3.24
N ASP A 220 23.38 -14.13 2.32
CA ASP A 220 24.79 -13.96 2.68
C ASP A 220 25.05 -12.57 3.26
N ARG A 221 24.41 -11.55 2.67
CA ARG A 221 24.53 -10.15 3.07
C ARG A 221 23.17 -9.45 3.26
N PRO A 222 23.07 -8.43 4.15
CA PRO A 222 21.85 -7.63 4.30
C PRO A 222 21.35 -7.00 3.01
N ILE A 223 22.22 -6.49 2.14
CA ILE A 223 21.82 -5.89 0.85
C ILE A 223 21.02 -6.86 -0.03
N GLU A 224 21.28 -8.16 0.03
CA GLU A 224 20.52 -9.17 -0.73
C GLU A 224 19.08 -9.29 -0.20
N SER A 225 18.91 -9.24 1.12
CA SER A 225 17.60 -9.25 1.77
C SER A 225 16.81 -7.98 1.47
N GLU A 226 17.45 -6.81 1.53
CA GLU A 226 16.85 -5.52 1.13
C GLU A 226 16.43 -5.54 -0.35
N THR A 227 17.33 -6.01 -1.22
CA THR A 227 17.09 -6.12 -2.66
C THR A 227 15.92 -7.05 -2.97
N CYS A 228 15.81 -8.18 -2.27
CA CYS A 228 14.67 -9.10 -2.43
C CYS A 228 13.32 -8.39 -2.22
N LYS A 229 13.19 -7.52 -1.21
CA LYS A 229 11.95 -6.78 -0.95
C LYS A 229 11.62 -5.80 -2.08
N ILE A 230 12.63 -5.09 -2.56
CA ILE A 230 12.47 -4.11 -3.65
C ILE A 230 12.11 -4.80 -4.96
N VAL A 231 12.78 -5.92 -5.28
CA VAL A 231 12.52 -6.69 -6.50
C VAL A 231 11.13 -7.32 -6.48
N GLU A 232 10.67 -7.88 -5.35
CA GLU A 232 9.34 -8.49 -5.22
C GLU A 232 8.22 -7.50 -5.62
N ASN A 233 8.30 -6.27 -5.12
CA ASN A 233 7.31 -5.23 -5.41
C ASN A 233 7.50 -4.59 -6.79
N SER A 234 8.75 -4.37 -7.22
CA SER A 234 9.06 -3.83 -8.54
C SER A 234 8.64 -4.77 -9.66
N TYR A 235 8.78 -6.09 -9.46
CA TYR A 235 8.28 -7.10 -10.37
C TYR A 235 6.77 -6.96 -10.57
N ARG A 236 6.01 -6.91 -9.46
CA ARG A 236 4.54 -6.76 -9.52
C ARG A 236 4.12 -5.46 -10.19
N ALA A 237 4.77 -4.34 -9.89
CA ALA A 237 4.51 -3.05 -10.53
C ALA A 237 4.80 -3.11 -12.04
N THR A 238 5.87 -3.78 -12.46
CA THR A 238 6.24 -3.96 -13.88
C THR A 238 5.20 -4.76 -14.64
N ILE A 239 4.71 -5.87 -14.09
CA ILE A 239 3.63 -6.64 -14.71
C ILE A 239 2.37 -5.79 -14.87
N LEU A 240 2.02 -4.98 -13.87
CA LEU A 240 0.84 -4.11 -13.93
C LEU A 240 0.97 -2.98 -14.96
N ALA A 241 2.17 -2.39 -15.10
CA ALA A 241 2.45 -1.39 -16.13
C ALA A 241 2.41 -2.00 -17.53
N PHE A 242 3.06 -3.15 -17.72
CA PHE A 242 3.01 -3.90 -18.98
C PHE A 242 1.57 -4.22 -19.37
N MET A 243 0.74 -4.66 -18.43
CA MET A 243 -0.66 -4.95 -18.70
C MET A 243 -1.52 -3.71 -18.97
N ASP A 244 -1.14 -2.53 -18.45
CA ASP A 244 -1.79 -1.24 -18.80
C ASP A 244 -1.57 -0.87 -20.26
N GLU A 245 -0.35 -1.09 -20.78
CA GLU A 245 -0.05 -0.86 -22.19
C GLU A 245 -0.92 -1.74 -23.10
N TRP A 246 -1.07 -3.02 -22.74
CA TRP A 246 -1.92 -3.95 -23.49
C TRP A 246 -3.42 -3.72 -23.29
N SER A 247 -3.84 -3.15 -22.15
CA SER A 247 -5.25 -2.75 -21.99
C SER A 247 -5.60 -1.60 -22.94
N ARG A 248 -4.71 -0.62 -23.10
CA ARG A 248 -4.89 0.48 -24.08
C ARG A 248 -4.91 -0.01 -25.52
N PHE A 249 -4.08 -1.01 -25.84
CA PHE A 249 -4.18 -1.70 -27.13
C PHE A 249 -5.56 -2.36 -27.28
N ALA A 250 -6.01 -3.12 -26.27
CA ALA A 250 -7.27 -3.86 -26.34
C ALA A 250 -8.49 -2.95 -26.54
N GLU A 251 -8.50 -1.78 -25.90
CA GLU A 251 -9.54 -0.74 -26.08
C GLU A 251 -9.65 -0.27 -27.53
N LYS A 252 -8.52 0.00 -28.20
CA LYS A 252 -8.49 0.50 -29.59
C LYS A 252 -8.81 -0.57 -30.63
N HIS A 253 -8.62 -1.84 -30.31
CA HIS A 253 -8.72 -2.95 -31.26
C HIS A 253 -9.89 -3.89 -30.99
N ALA A 254 -10.90 -3.45 -30.23
CA ALA A 254 -12.11 -4.20 -29.95
C ALA A 254 -11.86 -5.57 -29.25
N VAL A 255 -10.83 -5.64 -28.41
CA VAL A 255 -10.43 -6.84 -27.65
C VAL A 255 -10.88 -6.73 -26.19
N ASP A 256 -11.18 -7.88 -25.57
CA ASP A 256 -11.37 -7.99 -24.12
C ASP A 256 -10.07 -8.51 -23.47
N ILE A 257 -9.28 -7.61 -22.87
CA ILE A 257 -8.02 -8.00 -22.22
C ILE A 257 -8.25 -8.98 -21.07
N SER A 258 -9.41 -8.94 -20.41
CA SER A 258 -9.71 -9.84 -19.29
C SER A 258 -9.85 -11.27 -19.78
N LYS A 259 -10.53 -11.49 -20.91
CA LYS A 259 -10.63 -12.82 -21.54
C LYS A 259 -9.27 -13.33 -21.99
N VAL A 260 -8.42 -12.46 -22.55
CA VAL A 260 -7.04 -12.79 -22.95
C VAL A 260 -6.21 -13.22 -21.74
N ILE A 261 -6.25 -12.47 -20.64
CA ILE A 261 -5.56 -12.81 -19.39
C ILE A 261 -6.01 -14.19 -18.89
N GLN A 262 -7.32 -14.45 -18.81
CA GLN A 262 -7.82 -15.75 -18.33
C GLN A 262 -7.37 -16.91 -19.22
N ALA A 263 -7.37 -16.73 -20.54
CA ALA A 263 -6.90 -17.75 -21.47
C ALA A 263 -5.40 -18.08 -21.29
N ILE A 264 -4.57 -17.10 -20.93
CA ILE A 264 -3.13 -17.31 -20.70
C ILE A 264 -2.85 -17.93 -19.34
N LYS A 265 -3.59 -17.53 -18.29
CA LYS A 265 -3.36 -17.93 -16.89
C LYS A 265 -3.48 -19.43 -16.64
N VAL A 266 -4.05 -20.20 -17.57
CA VAL A 266 -4.04 -21.67 -17.52
C VAL A 266 -2.61 -22.25 -17.55
N ARG A 267 -1.62 -21.49 -18.03
CA ARG A 267 -0.20 -21.86 -17.98
C ARG A 267 0.37 -21.53 -16.60
N PRO A 268 0.92 -22.50 -15.85
CA PRO A 268 1.48 -22.24 -14.51
C PRO A 268 2.51 -21.11 -14.48
N THR A 269 3.37 -21.02 -15.50
CA THR A 269 4.42 -19.99 -15.61
C THR A 269 3.90 -18.57 -15.85
N HIS A 270 2.63 -18.40 -16.24
CA HIS A 270 2.00 -17.11 -16.55
C HIS A 270 0.73 -16.85 -15.71
N SER A 271 0.47 -17.72 -14.72
CA SER A 271 -0.70 -17.66 -13.85
C SER A 271 -0.74 -16.40 -12.95
N ASN A 272 0.36 -15.65 -12.91
CA ASN A 272 0.51 -14.41 -12.17
C ASN A 272 0.22 -13.13 -12.99
N LEU A 273 -0.23 -13.26 -14.26
CA LEU A 273 -0.75 -12.11 -15.00
C LEU A 273 -1.97 -11.51 -14.28
N MET A 274 -2.01 -10.19 -14.25
CA MET A 274 -2.99 -9.40 -13.52
C MET A 274 -3.69 -8.41 -14.45
N PHE A 275 -4.98 -8.18 -14.21
CA PHE A 275 -5.66 -7.05 -14.82
C PHE A 275 -5.07 -5.75 -14.23
N PRO A 276 -4.72 -4.75 -15.07
CA PRO A 276 -3.97 -3.60 -14.59
C PRO A 276 -4.78 -2.76 -13.60
N GLY A 277 -6.06 -2.49 -13.89
CA GLY A 277 -6.87 -1.57 -13.08
C GLY A 277 -6.37 -0.11 -13.18
N PRO A 278 -7.02 0.83 -12.49
CA PRO A 278 -6.76 2.26 -12.66
C PRO A 278 -5.54 2.79 -11.89
N GLY A 279 -4.87 1.98 -11.06
CA GLY A 279 -3.76 2.46 -10.24
C GLY A 279 -3.11 1.35 -9.44
N ILE A 280 -1.83 1.52 -9.06
CA ILE A 280 -1.21 0.71 -8.02
C ILE A 280 -1.30 1.56 -6.76
N GLY A 281 -2.07 1.11 -5.77
CA GLY A 281 -2.14 1.81 -4.50
C GLY A 281 -1.57 0.98 -3.36
N GLY A 282 -1.83 1.42 -2.14
CA GLY A 282 -1.11 0.94 -0.97
C GLY A 282 0.30 1.52 -0.92
N TYR A 283 1.05 1.12 0.09
CA TYR A 283 2.29 1.82 0.44
C TYR A 283 3.52 1.39 -0.38
N CYS A 284 3.59 0.13 -0.84
CA CYS A 284 4.85 -0.46 -1.35
C CYS A 284 5.04 -0.29 -2.87
N LEU A 285 4.06 -0.72 -3.68
CA LEU A 285 4.20 -0.76 -5.14
C LEU A 285 4.54 0.62 -5.78
N PRO A 286 3.96 1.76 -5.33
CA PRO A 286 4.26 3.06 -5.94
C PRO A 286 5.69 3.56 -5.74
N LYS A 287 6.41 3.07 -4.71
CA LYS A 287 7.66 3.69 -4.25
C LYS A 287 8.87 2.76 -4.26
N ASP A 288 8.70 1.45 -4.09
CA ASP A 288 9.83 0.56 -3.82
C ASP A 288 10.84 0.52 -4.97
N GLY A 289 10.36 0.54 -6.23
CA GLY A 289 11.24 0.66 -7.39
C GLY A 289 12.11 1.93 -7.36
N ALA A 290 11.57 3.03 -6.83
CA ALA A 290 12.29 4.29 -6.67
C ALA A 290 13.28 4.26 -5.50
N LEU A 291 12.99 3.55 -4.41
CA LEU A 291 13.96 3.26 -3.36
C LEU A 291 15.16 2.48 -3.89
N GLY A 292 14.93 1.50 -4.79
CA GLY A 292 15.99 0.77 -5.48
C GLY A 292 16.91 1.68 -6.29
N GLN A 293 16.33 2.51 -7.17
CA GLN A 293 17.11 3.48 -7.96
C GLN A 293 17.85 4.49 -7.07
N TRP A 294 17.21 4.96 -6.00
CA TRP A 294 17.82 5.90 -5.08
C TRP A 294 19.01 5.30 -4.33
N GLY A 295 18.89 4.07 -3.83
CA GLY A 295 19.95 3.37 -3.10
C GLY A 295 21.21 3.14 -3.94
N VAL A 296 21.04 2.75 -5.20
CA VAL A 296 22.15 2.56 -6.15
C VAL A 296 22.99 3.82 -6.30
N ARG A 297 22.35 4.98 -6.48
CA ARG A 297 23.07 6.26 -6.61
C ARG A 297 23.67 6.74 -5.29
N HIS A 298 22.86 6.77 -4.23
CA HIS A 298 23.21 7.52 -3.01
C HIS A 298 23.92 6.69 -1.94
N LEU A 299 23.72 5.36 -1.91
CA LEU A 299 24.35 4.48 -0.94
C LEU A 299 25.49 3.67 -1.56
N LEU A 300 25.34 3.26 -2.82
CA LEU A 300 26.34 2.44 -3.52
C LEU A 300 27.29 3.28 -4.39
N GLY A 301 26.97 4.56 -4.64
CA GLY A 301 27.80 5.44 -5.45
C GLY A 301 27.86 5.06 -6.94
N ASP A 302 26.87 4.30 -7.42
CA ASP A 302 26.81 3.83 -8.79
C ASP A 302 25.89 4.74 -9.61
N GLU A 303 26.51 5.66 -10.34
CA GLU A 303 25.82 6.60 -11.24
C GLU A 303 25.57 5.99 -12.64
N GLU A 304 26.21 4.87 -12.98
CA GLU A 304 26.12 4.24 -14.30
C GLU A 304 24.95 3.26 -14.39
N SER A 305 24.63 2.56 -13.30
CA SER A 305 23.52 1.62 -13.24
C SER A 305 22.17 2.29 -13.47
N ALA A 306 21.61 2.06 -14.66
CA ALA A 306 20.28 2.51 -15.03
C ALA A 306 19.23 1.44 -14.76
N PHE A 307 18.06 1.85 -14.27
CA PHE A 307 16.88 1.00 -14.05
C PHE A 307 15.78 1.36 -15.07
N PRO A 308 15.99 1.17 -16.38
CA PRO A 308 15.06 1.67 -17.40
C PRO A 308 13.67 1.04 -17.28
N ILE A 309 13.61 -0.28 -17.06
CA ILE A 309 12.34 -1.02 -16.94
C ILE A 309 11.58 -0.58 -15.69
N THR A 310 12.22 -0.59 -14.51
CA THR A 310 11.59 -0.16 -13.26
C THR A 310 11.14 1.29 -13.33
N THR A 311 11.96 2.17 -13.92
CA THR A 311 11.61 3.60 -14.11
C THR A 311 10.35 3.73 -14.96
N ALA A 312 10.32 3.07 -16.12
CA ALA A 312 9.16 3.09 -17.00
C ALA A 312 7.92 2.53 -16.31
N ALA A 313 8.04 1.39 -15.62
CA ALA A 313 6.93 0.74 -14.93
C ALA A 313 6.31 1.65 -13.86
N ILE A 314 7.11 2.28 -13.01
CA ILE A 314 6.59 3.19 -11.98
C ILE A 314 5.96 4.43 -12.61
N ASN A 315 6.57 5.01 -13.64
CA ASN A 315 6.04 6.19 -14.32
C ASN A 315 4.68 5.92 -14.99
N VAL A 316 4.53 4.77 -15.66
CA VAL A 316 3.26 4.31 -16.24
C VAL A 316 2.21 4.17 -15.14
N ASN A 317 2.54 3.48 -14.05
CA ASN A 317 1.59 3.25 -12.97
C ASN A 317 1.19 4.52 -12.20
N ASP A 318 2.07 5.51 -12.09
CA ASP A 318 1.76 6.81 -11.46
C ASP A 318 0.68 7.58 -12.22
N ALA A 319 0.64 7.44 -13.55
CA ALA A 319 -0.23 8.24 -14.40
C ALA A 319 -1.47 7.49 -14.89
N ARG A 320 -1.52 6.15 -14.83
CA ARG A 320 -2.58 5.37 -15.48
C ARG A 320 -4.01 5.68 -15.00
N GLY A 321 -4.18 6.17 -13.77
CA GLY A 321 -5.50 6.58 -13.25
C GLY A 321 -6.12 7.75 -14.03
N VAL A 322 -5.30 8.57 -14.70
CA VAL A 322 -5.77 9.64 -15.59
C VAL A 322 -6.59 9.06 -16.75
N HIS A 323 -6.28 7.85 -17.20
CA HIS A 323 -6.98 7.24 -18.33
C HIS A 323 -8.42 6.85 -18.00
N ALA A 324 -8.70 6.40 -16.77
CA ALA A 324 -10.06 6.16 -16.33
C ALA A 324 -10.89 7.46 -16.27
N ALA A 325 -10.26 8.60 -15.94
CA ALA A 325 -10.90 9.91 -16.05
C ALA A 325 -11.20 10.27 -17.51
N GLU A 326 -10.28 10.01 -18.45
CA GLU A 326 -10.51 10.21 -19.89
C GLU A 326 -11.70 9.39 -20.39
N LEU A 327 -11.78 8.10 -20.05
CA LEU A 327 -12.92 7.25 -20.40
C LEU A 327 -14.25 7.77 -19.83
N THR A 328 -14.21 8.36 -18.63
CA THR A 328 -15.39 9.00 -18.02
C THR A 328 -15.82 10.22 -18.83
N CYS A 329 -14.87 11.05 -19.26
CA CYS A 329 -15.15 12.19 -20.13
C CYS A 329 -15.75 11.76 -21.47
N ASP A 330 -15.18 10.73 -22.08
CA ASP A 330 -15.66 10.17 -23.35
C ASP A 330 -17.07 9.60 -23.21
N ALA A 331 -17.37 8.91 -22.11
CA ALA A 331 -18.70 8.36 -21.85
C ALA A 331 -19.76 9.46 -21.67
N ILE A 332 -19.46 10.50 -20.88
CA ILE A 332 -20.35 11.66 -20.70
C ILE A 332 -20.59 12.37 -22.04
N THR A 333 -19.53 12.56 -22.83
CA THR A 333 -19.59 13.24 -24.14
C THR A 333 -20.40 12.44 -25.16
N ALA A 334 -20.26 11.11 -25.18
CA ALA A 334 -21.05 10.24 -26.05
C ALA A 334 -22.56 10.27 -25.74
N MET A 335 -22.94 10.69 -24.53
CA MET A 335 -24.34 10.96 -24.14
C MET A 335 -24.78 12.41 -24.44
N GLY A 336 -23.98 13.21 -25.16
CA GLY A 336 -24.28 14.60 -25.50
C GLY A 336 -24.17 15.57 -24.32
N ARG A 337 -23.47 15.20 -23.24
CA ARG A 337 -23.28 16.02 -22.04
C ARG A 337 -21.83 16.51 -21.95
N VAL A 338 -21.58 17.51 -21.11
CA VAL A 338 -20.23 18.04 -20.83
C VAL A 338 -19.77 17.65 -19.42
N VAL A 339 -18.46 17.45 -19.26
CA VAL A 339 -17.87 17.01 -17.98
C VAL A 339 -17.93 18.12 -16.93
N ALA A 340 -17.70 19.37 -17.34
CA ALA A 340 -17.79 20.52 -16.45
C ALA A 340 -19.20 20.64 -15.87
N GLY A 341 -19.32 20.67 -14.55
CA GLY A 341 -20.60 20.71 -13.83
C GLY A 341 -21.32 19.37 -13.72
N SER A 342 -20.85 18.30 -14.38
CA SER A 342 -21.44 16.97 -14.23
C SER A 342 -21.15 16.38 -12.85
N HIS A 343 -22.15 15.73 -12.25
CA HIS A 343 -21.97 14.96 -11.02
C HIS A 343 -21.40 13.59 -11.35
N VAL A 344 -20.18 13.31 -10.91
CA VAL A 344 -19.55 11.99 -11.09
C VAL A 344 -19.50 11.28 -9.75
N LEU A 345 -20.15 10.12 -9.66
CA LEU A 345 -20.02 9.22 -8.53
C LEU A 345 -18.83 8.29 -8.73
N LEU A 346 -17.86 8.37 -7.83
CA LEU A 346 -16.76 7.43 -7.71
C LEU A 346 -17.13 6.34 -6.70
N CYS A 347 -17.30 5.11 -7.19
CA CYS A 347 -17.56 3.93 -6.37
C CYS A 347 -16.24 3.27 -5.97
N GLY A 348 -15.78 3.57 -4.76
CA GLY A 348 -14.54 3.08 -4.16
C GLY A 348 -13.47 4.15 -4.03
N ALA A 349 -13.09 4.46 -2.80
CA ALA A 349 -12.00 5.36 -2.41
C ALA A 349 -10.73 4.59 -2.05
N SER A 350 -10.90 3.42 -1.43
CA SER A 350 -9.80 2.54 -1.02
C SER A 350 -8.93 2.08 -2.20
N TYR A 351 -7.70 1.64 -1.92
CA TYR A 351 -6.80 1.18 -2.98
C TYR A 351 -7.08 -0.27 -3.44
N ARG A 352 -7.83 -1.03 -2.65
CA ARG A 352 -8.13 -2.45 -2.85
C ARG A 352 -9.51 -2.75 -2.30
N GLU A 353 -10.17 -3.75 -2.89
CA GLU A 353 -11.41 -4.30 -2.37
C GLU A 353 -11.33 -4.69 -0.90
N ASP A 354 -12.48 -4.55 -0.25
CA ASP A 354 -12.77 -4.94 1.13
C ASP A 354 -11.74 -4.47 2.18
N VAL A 355 -11.19 -3.26 2.01
CA VAL A 355 -10.39 -2.56 3.03
C VAL A 355 -10.66 -1.06 3.01
N GLY A 356 -10.46 -0.38 4.14
CA GLY A 356 -10.60 1.09 4.27
C GLY A 356 -9.32 1.89 4.04
N ASP A 357 -8.31 1.33 3.39
CA ASP A 357 -7.02 2.00 3.17
C ASP A 357 -7.03 2.79 1.86
N THR A 358 -6.91 4.11 1.95
CA THR A 358 -6.96 5.05 0.81
C THR A 358 -5.59 5.45 0.29
N ARG A 359 -4.50 5.00 0.94
CA ARG A 359 -3.14 5.46 0.62
C ARG A 359 -2.75 5.13 -0.81
N TYR A 360 -2.32 6.14 -1.54
CA TYR A 360 -1.93 6.06 -2.96
C TYR A 360 -3.01 5.46 -3.88
N SER A 361 -4.28 5.45 -3.46
CA SER A 361 -5.38 4.84 -4.23
C SER A 361 -5.41 5.34 -5.68
N GLY A 362 -5.70 4.43 -6.62
CA GLY A 362 -5.92 4.79 -8.02
C GLY A 362 -7.13 5.71 -8.20
N SER A 363 -8.13 5.55 -7.33
CA SER A 363 -9.33 6.40 -7.28
C SER A 363 -8.99 7.88 -7.03
N GLU A 364 -7.92 8.18 -6.29
CA GLU A 364 -7.50 9.55 -6.03
C GLU A 364 -7.13 10.28 -7.32
N LEU A 365 -6.36 9.62 -8.21
CA LEU A 365 -5.97 10.20 -9.51
C LEU A 365 -7.18 10.47 -10.39
N ILE A 366 -8.17 9.56 -10.41
CA ILE A 366 -9.42 9.73 -11.14
C ILE A 366 -10.17 10.95 -10.62
N ALA A 367 -10.38 11.03 -9.30
CA ALA A 367 -11.11 12.11 -8.65
C ALA A 367 -10.47 13.47 -8.92
N ARG A 368 -9.15 13.58 -8.71
CA ARG A 368 -8.40 14.83 -8.90
C ARG A 368 -8.42 15.30 -10.35
N ARG A 369 -8.25 14.38 -11.30
CA ARG A 369 -8.27 14.70 -12.73
C ARG A 369 -9.67 15.14 -13.19
N LEU A 370 -10.72 14.46 -12.75
CA LEU A 370 -12.09 14.87 -13.08
C LEU A 370 -12.47 16.21 -12.43
N ALA A 371 -12.05 16.44 -11.19
CA ALA A 371 -12.23 17.74 -10.52
C ALA A 371 -11.47 18.87 -11.26
N GLU A 372 -10.25 18.61 -11.72
CA GLU A 372 -9.47 19.53 -12.56
C GLU A 372 -10.23 19.93 -13.83
N LEU A 373 -10.95 18.98 -14.43
CA LEU A 373 -11.83 19.17 -15.60
C LEU A 373 -13.20 19.80 -15.26
N GLY A 374 -13.45 20.15 -13.99
CA GLY A 374 -14.64 20.85 -13.53
C GLY A 374 -15.83 19.96 -13.14
N ALA A 375 -15.63 18.63 -13.04
CA ALA A 375 -16.68 17.73 -12.54
C ALA A 375 -16.92 17.91 -11.03
N ALA A 376 -18.17 17.73 -10.61
CA ALA A 376 -18.55 17.67 -9.20
C ALA A 376 -18.43 16.23 -8.70
N ILE A 377 -17.36 15.94 -7.96
CA ILE A 377 -17.07 14.58 -7.49
C ILE A 377 -17.90 14.23 -6.25
N ARG A 378 -18.55 13.08 -6.29
CA ARG A 378 -19.12 12.39 -5.13
C ARG A 378 -18.43 11.05 -4.97
N VAL A 379 -18.30 10.60 -3.73
CA VAL A 379 -17.61 9.35 -3.43
C VAL A 379 -18.51 8.48 -2.58
N HIS A 380 -18.56 7.20 -2.93
CA HIS A 380 -19.13 6.17 -2.08
C HIS A 380 -18.07 5.10 -1.84
N ASP A 381 -17.88 4.72 -0.58
CA ASP A 381 -17.03 3.59 -0.17
C ASP A 381 -17.57 3.01 1.15
N PRO A 382 -17.83 1.70 1.23
CA PRO A 382 -18.43 1.09 2.41
C PRO A 382 -17.45 0.90 3.59
N TYR A 383 -16.15 1.14 3.39
CA TYR A 383 -15.11 0.92 4.40
C TYR A 383 -14.33 2.18 4.76
N VAL A 384 -14.65 3.34 4.15
CA VAL A 384 -13.94 4.60 4.37
C VAL A 384 -14.90 5.66 4.90
N ASP A 385 -14.69 6.11 6.14
CA ASP A 385 -15.48 7.20 6.72
C ASP A 385 -14.97 8.58 6.28
N HIS A 386 -13.64 8.72 6.22
CA HIS A 386 -12.95 9.97 5.91
C HIS A 386 -11.88 9.75 4.85
N TRP A 387 -11.88 10.59 3.81
CA TRP A 387 -10.85 10.55 2.79
C TRP A 387 -9.87 11.71 2.96
N HIS A 388 -8.94 11.56 3.91
CA HIS A 388 -8.04 12.63 4.33
C HIS A 388 -7.14 13.18 3.22
N GLU A 389 -6.78 12.37 2.21
CA GLU A 389 -6.05 12.83 1.03
C GLU A 389 -6.79 13.96 0.28
N LEU A 390 -8.13 14.00 0.33
CA LEU A 390 -8.95 15.04 -0.28
C LEU A 390 -9.38 16.12 0.73
N GLU A 391 -9.69 15.73 1.96
CA GLU A 391 -10.19 16.64 3.00
C GLU A 391 -9.08 17.57 3.54
N ASN A 392 -7.84 17.06 3.69
CA ASN A 392 -6.75 17.73 4.41
C ASN A 392 -5.51 17.96 3.51
N GLN A 393 -5.73 18.49 2.31
CA GLN A 393 -4.71 18.54 1.25
C GLN A 393 -3.41 19.28 1.62
N GLU A 394 -3.46 20.23 2.55
CA GLU A 394 -2.26 20.98 2.97
C GLU A 394 -1.38 20.21 3.95
N THR A 395 -1.96 19.29 4.72
CA THR A 395 -1.27 18.66 5.86
C THR A 395 -1.19 17.15 5.76
N TYR A 396 -2.00 16.50 4.92
CA TYR A 396 -2.04 15.06 4.76
C TYR A 396 -1.51 14.62 3.37
N PRO A 397 -0.71 13.54 3.27
CA PRO A 397 -0.15 12.75 4.37
C PRO A 397 0.94 13.51 5.14
N ALA A 398 1.56 14.52 4.54
CA ALA A 398 2.45 15.49 5.17
C ALA A 398 2.43 16.81 4.37
N ALA A 399 2.88 17.90 4.99
CA ALA A 399 3.00 19.18 4.30
C ALA A 399 3.83 19.04 3.02
N GLY A 400 3.29 19.50 1.90
CA GLY A 400 3.93 19.43 0.59
C GLY A 400 3.93 18.04 -0.07
N GLN A 401 3.35 17.00 0.55
CA GLN A 401 3.31 15.64 -0.02
C GLN A 401 1.96 15.25 -0.64
N SER A 402 0.92 16.07 -0.49
CA SER A 402 -0.36 15.82 -1.15
C SER A 402 -0.21 15.82 -2.67
N ARG A 403 -0.92 14.91 -3.34
CA ARG A 403 -0.98 14.87 -4.80
C ARG A 403 -1.74 16.05 -5.39
N SER A 404 -2.46 16.84 -4.60
CA SER A 404 -3.14 18.06 -5.04
C SER A 404 -2.22 19.00 -5.81
N ARG A 405 -0.94 19.06 -5.43
CA ARG A 405 0.09 19.89 -6.09
C ARG A 405 0.31 19.59 -7.57
N PHE A 406 -0.15 18.43 -8.06
CA PHE A 406 -0.03 18.03 -9.46
C PHE A 406 -1.26 18.40 -10.30
N PHE A 407 -2.31 18.94 -9.71
CA PHE A 407 -3.58 19.21 -10.37
C PHE A 407 -4.08 20.63 -10.07
N ARG A 408 -4.85 21.20 -10.99
CA ARG A 408 -5.55 22.49 -10.80
C ARG A 408 -6.96 22.29 -10.25
N ASN A 409 -7.59 23.36 -9.79
CA ASN A 409 -9.00 23.40 -9.34
C ASN A 409 -9.32 22.42 -8.19
N GLN A 410 -8.42 22.29 -7.22
CA GLN A 410 -8.53 21.29 -6.15
C GLN A 410 -9.23 21.81 -4.88
N GLU A 411 -9.54 23.11 -4.79
CA GLU A 411 -10.02 23.76 -3.56
C GLU A 411 -11.34 23.16 -3.09
N ARG A 412 -12.24 22.85 -4.03
CA ARG A 412 -13.57 22.28 -3.76
C ARG A 412 -13.53 20.84 -3.26
N MET A 413 -12.40 20.12 -3.45
CA MET A 413 -12.29 18.73 -3.03
C MET A 413 -12.32 18.57 -1.50
N THR A 414 -11.97 19.62 -0.75
CA THR A 414 -12.01 19.62 0.72
C THR A 414 -13.43 19.45 1.30
N ALA A 415 -14.46 19.77 0.50
CA ALA A 415 -15.86 19.61 0.87
C ALA A 415 -16.43 18.22 0.57
N ILE A 416 -15.68 17.36 -0.13
CA ILE A 416 -16.12 16.00 -0.46
C ILE A 416 -16.23 15.19 0.85
N ARG A 417 -17.30 14.42 0.95
CA ARG A 417 -17.52 13.44 2.02
C ARG A 417 -17.79 12.08 1.39
N VAL A 418 -17.24 11.05 1.99
CA VAL A 418 -17.52 9.67 1.58
C VAL A 418 -18.93 9.33 2.06
N GLN A 419 -19.75 8.83 1.15
CA GLN A 419 -21.12 8.43 1.44
C GLN A 419 -21.17 6.92 1.71
N ALA A 420 -21.88 6.53 2.77
CA ALA A 420 -22.10 5.13 3.14
C ALA A 420 -23.33 4.52 2.45
N ASP A 421 -24.30 5.34 2.05
CA ASP A 421 -25.52 4.90 1.36
C ASP A 421 -25.34 5.04 -0.16
N LEU A 422 -25.22 3.90 -0.84
CA LEU A 422 -25.04 3.84 -2.29
C LEU A 422 -26.23 4.42 -3.06
N ALA A 423 -27.46 4.11 -2.63
CA ALA A 423 -28.66 4.61 -3.31
C ALA A 423 -28.72 6.13 -3.23
N ALA A 424 -28.40 6.70 -2.07
CA ALA A 424 -28.30 8.14 -1.90
C ALA A 424 -27.21 8.77 -2.77
N ALA A 425 -26.06 8.11 -2.88
CA ALA A 425 -24.93 8.60 -3.65
C ALA A 425 -25.16 8.59 -5.17
N LEU A 426 -26.04 7.70 -5.66
CA LEU A 426 -26.38 7.54 -7.08
C LEU A 426 -27.27 8.67 -7.65
N ARG A 427 -28.14 9.27 -6.83
CA ARG A 427 -29.13 10.27 -7.30
C ARG A 427 -28.50 11.36 -8.15
N ASP A 428 -29.08 11.66 -9.31
CA ASP A 428 -28.62 12.72 -10.23
C ASP A 428 -27.18 12.59 -10.74
N ALA A 429 -26.59 11.39 -10.68
CA ALA A 429 -25.26 11.16 -11.24
C ALA A 429 -25.27 11.27 -12.77
N SER A 430 -24.39 12.08 -13.34
CA SER A 430 -24.10 12.09 -14.78
C SER A 430 -23.26 10.88 -15.19
N ALA A 431 -22.38 10.42 -14.30
CA ALA A 431 -21.55 9.25 -14.49
C ALA A 431 -21.29 8.49 -13.19
N ILE A 432 -21.10 7.18 -13.31
CA ILE A 432 -20.70 6.26 -12.25
C ILE A 432 -19.38 5.61 -12.68
N VAL A 433 -18.36 5.69 -11.82
CA VAL A 433 -17.05 5.06 -12.03
C VAL A 433 -16.87 3.95 -11.02
N LEU A 434 -16.88 2.71 -11.47
CA LEU A 434 -16.60 1.52 -10.66
C LEU A 434 -15.08 1.40 -10.49
N ALA A 435 -14.56 2.15 -9.52
CA ALA A 435 -13.13 2.36 -9.33
C ALA A 435 -12.47 1.34 -8.40
N VAL A 436 -13.24 0.61 -7.58
CA VAL A 436 -12.76 -0.49 -6.71
C VAL A 436 -13.76 -1.64 -6.79
N ARG A 437 -13.33 -2.88 -6.52
CA ARG A 437 -14.16 -4.09 -6.65
C ARG A 437 -14.81 -4.53 -5.33
N HIS A 438 -15.32 -3.60 -4.54
CA HIS A 438 -16.05 -3.98 -3.32
C HIS A 438 -17.25 -4.86 -3.64
N LYS A 439 -17.58 -5.80 -2.73
CA LYS A 439 -18.71 -6.72 -2.89
C LYS A 439 -20.02 -6.01 -3.28
N GLN A 440 -20.25 -4.82 -2.75
CA GLN A 440 -21.42 -3.98 -2.98
C GLN A 440 -21.59 -3.57 -4.45
N TYR A 441 -20.53 -3.59 -5.26
CA TYR A 441 -20.56 -3.14 -6.65
C TYR A 441 -20.58 -4.28 -7.67
N LEU A 442 -20.28 -5.51 -7.25
CA LEU A 442 -20.08 -6.64 -8.16
C LEU A 442 -21.35 -7.09 -8.86
N ASP A 443 -22.48 -7.00 -8.17
CA ASP A 443 -23.76 -7.56 -8.61
C ASP A 443 -24.85 -6.47 -8.75
N LEU A 444 -24.46 -5.21 -9.02
CA LEU A 444 -25.41 -4.12 -9.20
C LEU A 444 -26.31 -4.37 -10.41
N ASP A 445 -27.62 -4.37 -10.16
CA ASP A 445 -28.62 -4.53 -11.21
C ASP A 445 -28.75 -3.24 -12.04
N PRO A 446 -28.54 -3.28 -13.38
CA PRO A 446 -28.60 -2.09 -14.22
C PRO A 446 -29.90 -1.30 -14.13
N ALA A 447 -31.05 -1.99 -14.02
CA ALA A 447 -32.35 -1.32 -13.95
C ALA A 447 -32.50 -0.56 -12.62
N TRP A 448 -32.13 -1.21 -11.51
CA TRP A 448 -32.08 -0.55 -10.21
C TRP A 448 -31.14 0.67 -10.21
N VAL A 449 -29.93 0.56 -10.79
CA VAL A 449 -29.00 1.69 -10.86
C VAL A 449 -29.60 2.86 -11.62
N VAL A 450 -30.18 2.63 -12.79
CA VAL A 450 -30.82 3.68 -13.61
C VAL A 450 -32.00 4.31 -12.88
N GLU A 451 -32.80 3.51 -12.16
CA GLU A 451 -33.89 4.00 -11.31
C GLU A 451 -33.36 4.92 -10.20
N GLN A 452 -32.32 4.51 -9.46
CA GLN A 452 -31.75 5.33 -8.38
C GLN A 452 -31.09 6.61 -8.88
N VAL A 453 -30.47 6.59 -10.07
CA VAL A 453 -29.93 7.80 -10.71
C VAL A 453 -31.06 8.75 -11.15
N GLY A 454 -32.19 8.19 -11.59
CA GLY A 454 -33.32 8.94 -12.16
C GLY A 454 -33.33 8.99 -13.69
N GLY A 455 -32.51 8.16 -14.35
CA GLY A 455 -32.42 8.10 -15.81
C GLY A 455 -31.10 7.52 -16.33
N PRO A 456 -30.91 7.49 -17.67
CA PRO A 456 -29.70 6.95 -18.27
C PRO A 456 -28.44 7.69 -17.81
N VAL A 457 -27.37 6.91 -17.61
CA VAL A 457 -26.12 7.36 -16.97
C VAL A 457 -24.89 6.82 -17.71
N ALA A 458 -23.77 7.54 -17.65
CA ALA A 458 -22.49 7.02 -18.11
C ALA A 458 -21.90 6.06 -17.06
N VAL A 459 -21.50 4.86 -17.46
CA VAL A 459 -20.91 3.85 -16.57
C VAL A 459 -19.49 3.52 -17.03
N VAL A 460 -18.51 3.70 -16.14
CA VAL A 460 -17.11 3.35 -16.39
C VAL A 460 -16.68 2.22 -15.48
N ASP A 461 -16.30 1.09 -16.05
CA ASP A 461 -15.78 -0.08 -15.34
C ASP A 461 -14.26 -0.12 -15.38
N CYS A 462 -13.61 0.15 -14.25
CA CYS A 462 -12.15 0.18 -14.17
C CYS A 462 -11.52 -1.19 -13.86
N PHE A 463 -12.32 -2.25 -13.70
CA PHE A 463 -11.85 -3.50 -13.10
C PHE A 463 -12.44 -4.77 -13.71
N ALA A 464 -13.11 -4.64 -14.87
CA ALA A 464 -13.82 -5.73 -15.53
C ALA A 464 -14.84 -6.41 -14.61
N VAL A 465 -15.56 -5.60 -13.83
CA VAL A 465 -16.65 -6.03 -12.96
C VAL A 465 -17.87 -6.44 -13.79
N LEU A 466 -18.18 -5.70 -14.86
CA LEU A 466 -19.41 -5.88 -15.61
C LEU A 466 -19.32 -7.06 -16.58
N SER A 467 -20.24 -8.02 -16.49
CA SER A 467 -20.35 -9.07 -17.52
C SER A 467 -20.82 -8.50 -18.87
N ASP A 468 -20.61 -9.23 -19.97
CA ASP A 468 -21.13 -8.83 -21.29
C ASP A 468 -22.66 -8.63 -21.27
N ASP A 469 -23.39 -9.45 -20.51
CA ASP A 469 -24.85 -9.34 -20.36
C ASP A 469 -25.25 -8.11 -19.55
N THR A 470 -24.52 -7.82 -18.46
CA THR A 470 -24.71 -6.60 -17.67
C THR A 470 -24.50 -5.36 -18.53
N ILE A 471 -23.48 -5.37 -19.40
CA ILE A 471 -23.19 -4.27 -20.34
C ILE A 471 -24.34 -4.10 -21.33
N ARG A 472 -24.83 -5.19 -21.95
CA ARG A 472 -25.99 -5.13 -22.86
C ARG A 472 -27.22 -4.56 -22.18
N ARG A 473 -27.47 -4.93 -20.92
CA ARG A 473 -28.61 -4.42 -20.14
C ARG A 473 -28.49 -2.91 -19.88
N TYR A 474 -27.31 -2.39 -19.54
CA TYR A 474 -27.10 -0.94 -19.43
C TYR A 474 -27.36 -0.22 -20.77
N VAL A 475 -26.85 -0.76 -21.87
CA VAL A 475 -27.04 -0.18 -23.21
C VAL A 475 -28.52 -0.15 -23.61
N ALA A 476 -29.27 -1.23 -23.34
CA ALA A 476 -30.71 -1.31 -23.57
C ALA A 476 -31.51 -0.27 -22.75
N LEU A 477 -30.97 0.15 -21.61
CA LEU A 477 -31.54 1.23 -20.77
C LEU A 477 -31.07 2.64 -21.21
N GLY A 478 -30.41 2.76 -22.37
CA GLY A 478 -29.92 4.04 -22.90
C GLY A 478 -28.65 4.57 -22.23
N CYS A 479 -27.97 3.77 -21.41
CA CYS A 479 -26.73 4.16 -20.76
C CYS A 479 -25.52 4.03 -21.70
N GLU A 480 -24.50 4.84 -21.47
CA GLU A 480 -23.21 4.70 -22.16
C GLU A 480 -22.23 3.95 -21.27
N VAL A 481 -21.66 2.84 -21.76
CA VAL A 481 -20.70 2.03 -21.00
C VAL A 481 -19.30 2.12 -21.61
N LYS A 482 -18.29 2.41 -20.79
CA LYS A 482 -16.87 2.29 -21.14
C LYS A 482 -16.17 1.39 -20.12
N CYS A 483 -15.15 0.67 -20.55
CA CYS A 483 -14.45 -0.29 -19.70
C CYS A 483 -12.95 -0.23 -19.98
N LEU A 484 -12.13 -0.18 -18.92
CA LEU A 484 -10.68 -0.31 -19.08
C LEU A 484 -10.35 -1.67 -19.72
N GLY A 485 -9.51 -1.65 -20.75
CA GLY A 485 -9.01 -2.84 -21.44
C GLY A 485 -10.03 -3.66 -22.22
N ARG A 486 -11.27 -3.20 -22.36
CA ARG A 486 -12.37 -3.99 -22.95
C ARG A 486 -13.00 -3.24 -24.12
N GLY A 487 -12.25 -3.14 -25.21
CA GLY A 487 -12.69 -2.47 -26.43
C GLY A 487 -13.84 -3.17 -27.14
N HIS A 488 -14.06 -4.46 -26.91
CA HIS A 488 -15.14 -5.22 -27.57
C HIS A 488 -16.55 -4.70 -27.22
N VAL A 489 -16.67 -3.85 -26.19
CA VAL A 489 -17.90 -3.18 -25.78
C VAL A 489 -18.55 -2.40 -26.92
N SER A 490 -17.77 -1.84 -27.87
CA SER A 490 -18.33 -1.21 -29.07
C SER A 490 -19.22 -2.16 -29.88
N ARG A 491 -18.77 -3.39 -30.10
CA ARG A 491 -19.54 -4.43 -30.80
C ARG A 491 -20.79 -4.86 -30.02
N LEU A 492 -20.72 -4.90 -28.69
CA LEU A 492 -21.88 -5.23 -27.86
C LEU A 492 -22.98 -4.17 -28.00
N LYS A 493 -22.60 -2.89 -28.18
CA LYS A 493 -23.54 -1.79 -28.42
C LYS A 493 -24.23 -1.90 -29.78
N GLU A 494 -23.44 -2.18 -30.83
CA GLU A 494 -23.98 -2.37 -32.18
C GLU A 494 -25.00 -3.52 -32.25
N GLN A 495 -24.73 -4.62 -31.52
CA GLN A 495 -25.64 -5.76 -31.45
C GLN A 495 -26.94 -5.46 -30.68
N GLY A 496 -26.86 -4.64 -29.62
CA GLY A 496 -28.01 -4.29 -28.79
C GLY A 496 -28.93 -3.22 -29.37
N GLN A 497 -28.46 -2.44 -30.36
CA GLN A 497 -29.26 -1.43 -31.07
C GLN A 497 -30.06 -2.00 -32.25
N GLY A 498 -29.78 -3.26 -32.65
CA GLY A 498 -30.42 -3.94 -33.78
C GLY A 498 -31.51 -4.96 -33.39
N SER A 499 -31.85 -5.07 -32.11
CA SER A 499 -32.91 -5.93 -31.54
C SER A 499 -33.95 -5.08 -30.85
#